data_AF-A0A7J7J3V8-F1
#
_entry.id   AF-A0A7J7J3V8-F1
#
_cell.length_a   1.000
_cell.length_b   1.000
_cell.length_c   1.000
_cell.angle_alpha   90.00
_cell.angle_beta   90.00
_cell.angle_gamma   90.00
#
_symmetry.space_group_name_H-M   'P 1'
#
loop_
_entity.id
_entity.type
_entity.pdbx_description
1 polymer ?
#
loop_
_entity_poly.entity_id
_entity_poly.type
_entity_poly.pdbx_seq_one_letter_code
_entity_poly.pdbx_strand_id
1 'polypeptide(L)'
;MIALKPVLSAWLDDAEQIARERQSSMMLDSMSLDKKRKRTSIAAPEKRSLEAYFAIQPRPSGEKIAQIADKLDLKKNVVRVWFCNQRQKQKRMKFAAAGQQH
;
A
#
# COMPACT_ATOMS: atom_id res chain seq x y z
N MET A 1 -10.06 25.16 -5.86
CA MET A 1 -9.41 24.02 -6.54
C MET A 1 -8.29 24.51 -7.48
N ILE A 2 -7.27 25.21 -6.98
CA ILE A 2 -6.19 25.78 -7.83
C ILE A 2 -4.86 25.82 -7.05
N ALA A 3 -4.38 24.69 -6.55
CA ALA A 3 -3.07 24.64 -5.88
C ALA A 3 -2.26 23.37 -6.22
N LEU A 4 -2.58 22.69 -7.32
CA LEU A 4 -1.90 21.45 -7.73
C LEU A 4 -1.35 21.49 -9.15
N LYS A 5 -1.85 22.39 -10.02
CA LYS A 5 -1.44 22.49 -11.42
C LYS A 5 0.07 22.71 -11.64
N PRO A 6 0.76 23.65 -10.95
CA PRO A 6 2.17 23.89 -11.23
C PRO A 6 3.08 22.78 -10.71
N VAL A 7 2.77 22.18 -9.55
CA VAL A 7 3.54 21.07 -8.99
C VAL A 7 3.38 19.80 -9.82
N LEU A 8 2.16 19.51 -10.28
CA LEU A 8 1.90 18.41 -11.21
C LEU A 8 2.60 18.63 -12.55
N SER A 9 2.59 19.85 -13.09
CA SER A 9 3.26 20.14 -14.36
C SER A 9 4.78 19.97 -14.26
N ALA A 10 5.40 20.46 -13.19
CA ALA A 10 6.82 20.27 -12.95
C ALA A 10 7.16 18.78 -12.76
N TRP A 11 6.34 18.03 -12.01
CA TRP A 11 6.50 16.58 -11.87
C TRP A 11 6.30 15.82 -13.18
N LEU A 12 5.40 16.27 -14.05
CA LEU A 12 5.16 15.66 -15.36
C LEU A 12 6.33 15.89 -16.31
N ASP A 13 6.87 17.10 -16.36
CA ASP A 13 8.04 17.44 -17.18
C ASP A 13 9.30 16.69 -16.72
N ASP A 14 9.52 16.63 -15.39
CA ASP A 14 10.61 15.86 -14.78
C ASP A 14 10.44 14.35 -15.05
N ALA A 15 9.20 13.84 -15.00
CA ALA A 15 8.90 12.46 -15.37
C ALA A 15 9.10 12.17 -16.86
N GLU A 16 8.83 13.12 -17.75
CA GLU A 16 9.06 13.00 -19.19
C GLU A 16 10.55 13.04 -19.54
N GLN A 17 11.32 13.87 -18.84
CA GLN A 17 12.78 13.94 -18.97
C GLN A 17 13.44 12.65 -18.45
N ILE A 18 13.01 12.14 -17.28
CA ILE A 18 13.43 10.84 -16.75
C ILE A 18 13.03 9.71 -17.70
N ALA A 19 11.87 9.78 -18.37
CA ALA A 19 11.46 8.78 -19.35
C ALA A 19 12.34 8.78 -20.60
N ARG A 20 12.77 9.95 -21.09
CA ARG A 20 13.72 10.07 -22.21
C ARG A 20 15.12 9.56 -21.83
N GLU A 21 15.63 9.88 -20.65
CA GLU A 21 16.87 9.29 -20.12
C GLU A 21 16.74 7.78 -19.89
N ARG A 22 15.59 7.34 -19.37
CA ARG A 22 15.29 5.91 -19.21
C ARG A 22 15.15 5.20 -20.54
N GLN A 23 14.69 5.81 -21.62
CA GLN A 23 14.63 5.14 -22.92
C GLN A 23 16.04 4.81 -23.46
N SER A 24 17.04 5.61 -23.12
CA SER A 24 18.46 5.32 -23.38
C SER A 24 19.03 4.25 -22.43
N SER A 25 18.62 4.25 -21.16
CA SER A 25 19.07 3.28 -20.14
C SER A 25 18.30 1.94 -20.13
N MET A 26 17.07 1.90 -20.66
CA MET A 26 16.15 0.75 -20.64
C MET A 26 16.58 -0.39 -21.57
N MET A 27 17.46 -0.14 -22.54
CA MET A 27 18.07 -1.24 -23.29
C MET A 27 18.91 -2.14 -22.37
N LEU A 28 19.52 -1.60 -21.31
CA LEU A 28 20.41 -2.32 -20.40
C LEU A 28 19.68 -2.91 -19.18
N ASP A 29 18.65 -2.22 -18.65
CA ASP A 29 17.92 -2.63 -17.43
C ASP A 29 16.68 -3.53 -17.71
N SER A 30 16.35 -3.77 -18.98
CA SER A 30 15.27 -4.70 -19.39
C SER A 30 15.45 -6.13 -18.86
N MET A 31 16.67 -6.52 -18.46
CA MET A 31 16.94 -7.83 -17.88
C MET A 31 16.70 -7.95 -16.36
N SER A 32 16.46 -6.83 -15.64
CA SER A 32 16.39 -6.84 -14.16
C SER A 32 15.03 -6.39 -13.58
N LEU A 33 14.20 -5.70 -14.35
CA LEU A 33 13.00 -5.01 -13.83
C LEU A 33 11.73 -5.89 -13.69
N ASP A 34 11.77 -7.15 -14.11
CA ASP A 34 10.61 -8.06 -14.04
C ASP A 34 10.28 -8.56 -12.62
N LYS A 35 11.07 -8.17 -11.61
CA LYS A 35 10.85 -8.52 -10.20
C LYS A 35 9.93 -7.56 -9.43
N LYS A 36 9.12 -6.74 -10.12
CA LYS A 36 8.05 -5.97 -9.48
C LYS A 36 6.90 -6.91 -9.10
N ARG A 37 6.84 -7.28 -7.81
CA ARG A 37 5.79 -8.17 -7.26
C ARG A 37 4.40 -7.59 -7.58
N LYS A 38 3.60 -8.34 -8.34
CA LYS A 38 2.22 -7.97 -8.69
C LYS A 38 1.38 -7.73 -7.43
N ARG A 39 0.56 -6.68 -7.46
CA ARG A 39 -0.36 -6.33 -6.37
C ARG A 39 -1.35 -7.47 -6.14
N THR A 40 -1.37 -8.06 -4.95
CA THR A 40 -2.38 -9.05 -4.56
C THR A 40 -3.71 -8.34 -4.31
N SER A 41 -4.73 -8.65 -5.10
CA SER A 41 -6.11 -8.24 -4.81
C SER A 41 -6.64 -9.15 -3.70
N ILE A 42 -7.06 -8.56 -2.57
CA ILE A 42 -7.72 -9.28 -1.47
C ILE A 42 -9.21 -9.24 -1.79
N ALA A 43 -9.87 -10.39 -1.91
CA ALA A 43 -11.29 -10.44 -2.22
C ALA A 43 -12.14 -9.97 -1.02
N ALA A 44 -13.39 -9.60 -1.31
CA ALA A 44 -14.34 -9.13 -0.31
C ALA A 44 -14.51 -10.05 0.94
N PRO A 45 -14.59 -11.40 0.81
CA PRO A 45 -14.71 -12.27 1.99
C PRO A 45 -13.44 -12.26 2.86
N GLU A 46 -12.25 -12.31 2.26
CA GLU A 46 -10.97 -12.30 2.99
C GLU A 46 -10.78 -10.97 3.73
N LYS A 47 -11.20 -9.86 3.11
CA LYS A 47 -11.19 -8.54 3.75
C LYS A 47 -12.09 -8.50 4.99
N ARG A 48 -13.32 -9.02 4.92
CA ARG A 48 -14.22 -9.07 6.09
C ARG A 48 -13.61 -9.90 7.23
N SER A 49 -13.01 -11.04 6.93
CA SER A 49 -12.33 -11.87 7.92
C SER A 49 -11.15 -11.14 8.58
N LEU A 50 -10.33 -10.43 7.80
CA LEU A 50 -9.24 -9.60 8.33
C LEU A 50 -9.74 -8.47 9.24
N GLU A 51 -10.85 -7.82 8.87
CA GLU A 51 -11.51 -6.78 9.69
C GLU A 51 -12.04 -7.34 11.01
N ALA A 52 -12.64 -8.54 11.00
CA ALA A 52 -13.08 -9.22 12.22
C ALA A 52 -11.91 -9.56 13.17
N TYR A 53 -10.80 -10.09 12.63
CA TYR A 53 -9.59 -10.35 13.44
C TYR A 53 -8.98 -9.06 13.99
N PHE A 54 -9.02 -7.97 13.22
CA PHE A 54 -8.51 -6.68 13.64
C PHE A 54 -9.31 -6.03 14.77
N ALA A 55 -10.63 -6.23 14.81
CA ALA A 55 -11.49 -5.75 15.89
C ALA A 55 -11.16 -6.42 17.24
N ILE A 56 -10.78 -7.70 17.21
CA ILE A 56 -10.41 -8.48 18.40
C ILE A 56 -8.99 -8.15 18.84
N GLN A 57 -8.04 -8.18 17.90
CA GLN A 57 -6.62 -7.97 18.19
C GLN A 57 -5.97 -7.09 17.12
N PRO A 58 -5.86 -5.78 17.34
CA PRO A 58 -5.29 -4.85 16.35
C PRO A 58 -3.75 -4.97 16.20
N ARG A 59 -3.09 -5.68 17.13
CA ARG A 59 -1.66 -6.05 17.07
C ARG A 59 -1.50 -7.57 17.18
N PRO A 60 -1.79 -8.34 16.12
CA PRO A 60 -1.56 -9.78 16.13
C PRO A 60 -0.06 -10.09 16.24
N SER A 61 0.29 -11.13 16.99
CA SER A 61 1.66 -11.67 17.03
C SER A 61 2.04 -12.29 15.67
N GLY A 62 3.34 -12.44 15.42
CA GLY A 62 3.83 -13.02 14.16
C GLY A 62 3.28 -14.43 13.87
N GLU A 63 3.04 -15.21 14.92
CA GLU A 63 2.39 -16.52 14.85
C GLU A 63 0.92 -16.40 14.45
N LYS A 64 0.18 -15.46 15.05
CA LYS A 64 -1.23 -15.23 14.70
C LYS A 64 -1.40 -14.75 13.27
N ILE A 65 -0.47 -13.92 12.77
CA ILE A 65 -0.42 -13.50 11.36
C ILE A 65 -0.24 -14.72 10.45
N ALA A 66 0.59 -15.68 10.83
CA ALA A 66 0.78 -16.91 10.05
C ALA A 66 -0.49 -17.77 10.02
N GLN A 67 -1.18 -17.92 11.17
CA GLN A 67 -2.46 -18.64 11.24
C GLN A 67 -3.55 -17.98 10.38
N ILE A 68 -3.64 -16.64 10.38
CA ILE A 68 -4.61 -15.90 9.57
C ILE A 68 -4.28 -16.02 8.08
N ALA A 69 -3.00 -15.97 7.74
CA ALA A 69 -2.52 -16.16 6.37
C ALA A 69 -2.90 -17.53 5.82
N ASP A 70 -2.68 -18.59 6.60
CA ASP A 70 -3.05 -19.97 6.26
C ASP A 70 -4.58 -20.13 6.07
N LYS A 71 -5.38 -19.62 7.02
CA LYS A 71 -6.85 -19.68 6.95
C LYS A 71 -7.47 -18.95 5.76
N LEU A 72 -6.81 -17.90 5.27
CA LEU A 72 -7.30 -17.07 4.17
C LEU A 72 -6.62 -17.41 2.84
N ASP A 73 -5.75 -18.41 2.80
CA ASP A 73 -4.91 -18.73 1.63
C ASP A 73 -4.13 -17.51 1.11
N LEU A 74 -3.69 -16.64 2.02
CA LEU A 74 -2.96 -15.42 1.73
C LEU A 74 -1.50 -15.55 2.15
N LYS A 75 -0.60 -14.85 1.44
CA LYS A 75 0.80 -14.76 1.88
C LYS A 75 0.89 -14.03 3.22
N LYS A 76 1.69 -14.56 4.16
CA LYS A 76 2.00 -13.91 5.47
C LYS A 76 2.34 -12.43 5.36
N ASN A 77 3.08 -12.06 4.31
CA ASN A 77 3.48 -10.66 4.10
C ASN A 77 2.29 -9.75 3.72
N VAL A 78 1.30 -10.26 2.98
CA VAL A 78 0.09 -9.53 2.61
C VAL A 78 -0.73 -9.23 3.87
N VAL A 79 -0.94 -10.24 4.72
CA VAL A 79 -1.66 -10.09 5.99
C VAL A 79 -0.94 -9.09 6.91
N ARG A 80 0.38 -9.23 7.08
CA ARG A 80 1.20 -8.30 7.89
C ARG A 80 1.09 -6.85 7.41
N VAL A 81 1.24 -6.61 6.09
CA VAL A 81 1.12 -5.26 5.50
C VAL A 81 -0.30 -4.73 5.65
N TRP A 82 -1.31 -5.58 5.50
CA TRP A 82 -2.70 -5.20 5.71
C TRP A 82 -2.95 -4.71 7.14
N PHE A 83 -2.47 -5.43 8.17
CA PHE A 83 -2.59 -4.99 9.56
C PHE A 83 -1.84 -3.68 9.84
N CYS A 84 -0.66 -3.47 9.23
CA CYS A 84 0.06 -2.19 9.30
C CYS A 84 -0.74 -1.05 8.68
N ASN A 85 -1.24 -1.24 7.47
CA ASN A 85 -2.05 -0.25 6.75
C ASN A 85 -3.34 0.06 7.49
N GLN A 86 -3.98 -0.95 8.09
CA GLN A 86 -5.21 -0.78 8.84
C GLN A 86 -5.00 0.02 10.13
N ARG A 87 -3.88 -0.20 10.84
CA ARG A 87 -3.47 0.65 11.97
C ARG A 87 -3.18 2.09 11.55
N GLN A 88 -2.50 2.27 10.42
CA GLN A 88 -2.25 3.61 9.88
C GLN A 88 -3.55 4.32 9.49
N LYS A 89 -4.52 3.60 8.92
CA LYS A 89 -5.85 4.13 8.64
C LYS A 89 -6.55 4.57 9.93
N GLN A 90 -6.59 3.73 10.97
CA GLN A 90 -7.12 4.10 12.28
C GLN A 90 -6.46 5.36 12.83
N LYS A 91 -5.12 5.43 12.79
CA LYS A 91 -4.36 6.58 13.25
C LYS A 91 -4.76 7.83 12.46
N ARG A 92 -4.77 7.76 11.12
CA ARG A 92 -5.16 8.88 10.24
C ARG A 92 -6.58 9.38 10.51
N MET A 93 -7.55 8.49 10.75
CA MET A 93 -8.92 8.89 11.07
C MET A 93 -9.03 9.58 12.43
N LYS A 94 -8.24 9.15 13.43
CA LYS A 94 -8.18 9.84 14.74
C LYS A 94 -7.62 11.26 14.63
N PHE A 95 -6.60 11.49 13.80
CA PHE A 95 -6.04 12.83 13.58
C PHE A 95 -6.91 13.70 12.66
N ALA A 96 -7.61 13.11 11.70
CA ALA A 96 -8.57 13.83 10.86
C ALA A 96 -9.80 14.30 11.64
N ALA A 97 -10.28 13.50 12.60
CA ALA A 97 -11.39 13.88 13.48
C ALA A 97 -11.01 14.94 14.53
N ALA A 98 -9.73 15.00 14.93
CA ALA A 98 -9.23 16.00 15.88
C ALA A 98 -8.98 17.39 15.26
N GLY A 99 -9.06 17.53 13.93
CA GLY A 99 -8.83 18.78 13.21
C GLY A 99 -10.08 19.66 12.98
N GLN A 100 -11.24 19.33 13.57
CA GLN A 100 -12.48 20.12 13.47
C GLN A 100 -12.77 20.97 14.72
N GLN A 101 -11.82 21.10 15.64
CA GLN A 101 -11.92 21.98 16.81
C GLN A 101 -10.67 22.85 16.94
N HIS A 102 -10.46 23.77 15.99
CA HIS A 102 -9.82 25.06 16.28
C HIS A 102 -10.09 26.05 15.14
#